data_AF-A0AAD0RUQ5-F1
#
_entry.id   AF-A0AAD0RUQ5-F1
#
_cell.length_a   1.000
_cell.length_b   1.000
_cell.length_c   1.000
_cell.angle_alpha   90.00
_cell.angle_beta   90.00
_cell.angle_gamma   90.00
#
_symmetry.space_group_name_H-M   'P 1'
#
loop_
_entity.id
_entity.type
_entity.pdbx_description
1 polymer ?
#
loop_
_entity_poly.entity_id
_entity_poly.type
_entity_poly.pdbx_seq_one_letter_code
_entity_poly.pdbx_strand_id
1 'polypeptide(L)'
;MVDPFITSLTVFVLAVFVGYHVVWNVTPALHTPLMAVTNAISGIIIVGAMLQVVDINGSEITLTSVLGTIGIFLASINIFGGFLVTQRMLDMFKKKKK
;
A
#
# COMPACT_ATOMS: atom_id res chain seq x y z
N MET A 1 9.60 -8.90 -29.29
CA MET A 1 8.99 -8.77 -27.95
C MET A 1 9.95 -7.94 -27.12
N VAL A 2 9.46 -6.93 -26.38
CA VAL A 2 10.32 -6.12 -25.50
C VAL A 2 10.66 -6.95 -24.27
N ASP A 3 11.89 -6.82 -23.77
CA ASP A 3 12.34 -7.53 -22.58
C ASP A 3 11.48 -7.16 -21.33
N PRO A 4 11.09 -8.13 -20.48
CA PRO A 4 10.26 -7.87 -19.30
C PRO A 4 10.89 -6.91 -18.30
N PHE A 5 12.22 -6.91 -18.17
CA PHE A 5 12.93 -5.97 -17.30
C PHE A 5 12.85 -4.55 -17.87
N ILE A 6 13.08 -4.36 -19.17
CA ILE A 6 12.91 -3.05 -19.83
C ILE A 6 11.48 -2.53 -19.65
N THR A 7 10.48 -3.41 -19.78
CA THR A 7 9.07 -3.05 -19.57
C THR A 7 8.82 -2.59 -18.14
N SER A 8 9.29 -3.37 -17.15
CA SER A 8 9.11 -3.06 -15.72
C SER A 8 9.83 -1.79 -15.29
N LEU A 9 11.04 -1.57 -15.82
CA LEU A 9 11.82 -0.35 -15.59
C LEU A 9 11.12 0.88 -16.18
N THR A 10 10.55 0.74 -17.37
CA THR A 10 9.78 1.82 -18.01
C THR A 10 8.56 2.18 -17.16
N VAL A 11 7.80 1.18 -16.69
CA VAL A 11 6.65 1.38 -15.79
C VAL A 11 7.09 2.05 -14.49
N PHE A 12 8.20 1.60 -13.90
CA PHE A 12 8.75 2.19 -12.67
C PHE A 12 9.08 3.68 -12.85
N VAL A 13 9.82 4.04 -13.89
CA VAL A 13 10.20 5.44 -14.15
C VAL A 13 8.95 6.30 -14.38
N LEU A 14 8.01 5.84 -15.22
CA LEU A 14 6.77 6.57 -15.48
C LEU A 14 5.92 6.73 -14.21
N ALA A 15 5.86 5.70 -13.35
CA ALA A 15 5.14 5.78 -12.08
C ALA A 15 5.72 6.82 -11.12
N VAL A 16 7.05 7.00 -11.10
CA VAL A 16 7.71 8.07 -10.31
C VAL A 16 7.30 9.45 -10.82
N PHE A 17 7.31 9.68 -12.14
CA PHE A 17 6.85 10.94 -12.73
C PHE A 17 5.39 11.24 -12.39
N VAL A 18 4.51 10.24 -12.50
CA VAL A 18 3.10 10.38 -12.13
C VAL A 18 2.96 10.71 -10.64
N GLY A 19 3.64 9.96 -9.76
CA GLY A 19 3.60 10.18 -8.32
C GLY A 19 4.03 11.60 -7.91
N TYR A 20 5.10 12.10 -8.52
CA TYR A 20 5.56 13.47 -8.31
C TYR A 20 4.47 14.50 -8.66
N HIS A 21 3.88 14.42 -9.85
CA HIS A 21 2.86 15.37 -10.30
C HIS A 21 1.55 15.27 -9.51
N VAL A 22 1.19 14.08 -9.03
CA VAL A 22 -0.01 13.88 -8.19
C VAL A 22 0.12 14.58 -6.84
N VAL A 23 1.32 14.60 -6.25
CA VAL A 23 1.55 15.19 -4.92
C VAL A 23 1.89 16.68 -4.97
N TRP A 24 2.46 17.17 -6.07
CA TRP A 24 3.02 18.53 -6.18
C TRP A 24 2.06 19.68 -5.87
N ASN A 25 0.76 19.51 -6.15
CA ASN A 25 -0.26 20.56 -5.99
C ASN A 25 -1.32 20.20 -4.94
N VAL A 26 -0.97 19.44 -3.92
CA VAL A 26 -1.90 19.16 -2.81
C VAL A 26 -2.11 20.44 -1.97
N THR A 27 -3.36 20.70 -1.56
CA THR A 27 -3.67 21.81 -0.66
C THR A 27 -2.88 21.68 0.65
N PRO A 28 -2.25 22.75 1.19
CA PRO A 28 -1.39 22.64 2.37
C PRO A 28 -2.03 21.98 3.59
N ALA A 29 -3.34 22.20 3.80
CA ALA A 29 -4.09 21.58 4.89
C ALA A 29 -4.22 20.05 4.78
N LEU A 30 -3.96 19.48 3.60
CA LEU A 30 -4.09 18.05 3.31
C LEU A 30 -2.76 17.29 3.39
N HIS A 31 -1.61 17.92 3.67
CA HIS A 31 -0.33 17.20 3.77
C HIS A 31 -0.35 16.11 4.86
N THR A 32 -0.94 16.38 6.03
CA THR A 32 -1.05 15.38 7.11
C THR A 32 -1.99 14.23 6.73
N PRO A 33 -3.20 14.47 6.20
CA PRO A 33 -4.02 13.41 5.60
C PRO A 33 -3.31 12.64 4.48
N LEU A 34 -2.56 13.32 3.61
CA LEU A 34 -1.82 12.70 2.51
C LEU A 34 -0.73 11.76 3.03
N MET A 35 -0.02 12.15 4.09
CA MET A 35 0.94 11.28 4.77
C MET A 35 0.25 10.02 5.32
N ALA A 36 -0.94 10.16 5.90
CA ALA A 36 -1.71 9.00 6.39
C ALA A 36 -2.18 8.08 5.24
N VAL A 37 -2.65 8.64 4.12
CA VAL A 37 -3.05 7.88 2.92
C VAL A 37 -1.87 7.12 2.33
N THR A 38 -0.73 7.78 2.16
CA THR A 38 0.47 7.15 1.57
C THR A 38 1.01 6.03 2.46
N ASN A 39 0.90 6.16 3.79
CA ASN A 39 1.16 5.06 4.72
C ASN A 39 0.18 3.88 4.49
N ALA A 40 -1.13 4.14 4.36
CA ALA A 40 -2.11 3.07 4.10
C ALA A 40 -1.88 2.36 2.74
N ILE A 41 -1.49 3.11 1.70
CA ILE A 41 -1.17 2.58 0.37
C ILE A 41 0.10 1.72 0.41
N SER A 42 1.07 2.04 1.27
CA SER A 42 2.28 1.23 1.44
C SER A 42 1.97 -0.21 1.87
N GLY A 43 0.77 -0.47 2.41
CA GLY A 43 0.23 -1.79 2.71
C GLY A 43 0.15 -2.75 1.51
N ILE A 44 0.40 -2.29 0.28
CA ILE A 44 0.51 -3.15 -0.93
C ILE A 44 1.51 -4.31 -0.77
N ILE A 45 2.44 -4.21 0.18
CA ILE A 45 3.32 -5.32 0.60
C ILE A 45 2.57 -6.62 0.93
N ILE A 46 1.27 -6.54 1.25
CA ILE A 46 0.40 -7.71 1.45
C ILE A 46 0.40 -8.65 0.25
N VAL A 47 0.49 -8.12 -0.98
CA VAL A 47 0.52 -8.93 -2.21
C VAL A 47 1.77 -9.81 -2.22
N GLY A 48 2.92 -9.25 -1.86
CA GLY A 48 4.16 -10.01 -1.73
C GLY A 48 4.08 -11.09 -0.65
N ALA A 49 3.49 -10.76 0.49
CA ALA A 49 3.30 -11.73 1.58
C ALA A 49 2.36 -12.88 1.19
N MET A 50 1.28 -12.59 0.45
CA MET A 50 0.35 -13.60 -0.05
C MET A 50 1.01 -14.58 -1.02
N LEU A 51 1.93 -14.11 -1.88
CA LEU A 51 2.68 -14.98 -2.79
C LEU A 51 3.57 -16.01 -2.05
N GLN A 52 4.04 -15.67 -0.85
CA GLN A 52 4.87 -16.58 -0.04
C GLN A 52 4.06 -17.61 0.77
N VAL A 53 2.74 -17.39 0.91
CA VAL A 53 1.82 -18.27 1.63
C VAL A 53 1.12 -19.27 0.70
N VAL A 54 1.37 -19.21 -0.62
CA VAL A 54 0.63 -19.96 -1.65
C VAL A 54 0.62 -21.48 -1.46
N ASP A 55 1.58 -22.07 -0.74
CA ASP A 55 1.59 -23.51 -0.47
C ASP A 55 1.33 -23.84 1.00
N ILE A 56 0.07 -24.14 1.31
CA ILE A 56 -0.37 -24.74 2.59
C ILE A 56 -0.76 -26.22 2.38
N ASN A 57 -0.73 -26.74 1.13
CA ASN A 57 -1.32 -28.04 0.76
C ASN A 57 -0.28 -29.12 0.38
N GLY A 58 0.94 -29.04 0.92
CA GLY A 58 2.02 -30.00 0.65
C GLY A 58 2.87 -30.32 1.87
N SER A 59 2.26 -30.86 2.93
CA SER A 59 2.86 -31.59 4.07
C SER A 59 3.92 -30.91 4.96
N GLU A 60 4.59 -29.82 4.56
CA GLU A 60 5.61 -29.17 5.39
C GLU A 60 5.40 -27.65 5.54
N ILE A 61 5.28 -27.22 6.79
CA ILE A 61 5.30 -25.79 7.14
C ILE A 61 6.73 -25.28 6.94
N THR A 62 6.94 -24.53 5.87
CA THR A 62 8.22 -23.87 5.59
C THR A 62 8.36 -22.57 6.39
N LEU A 63 9.60 -22.17 6.70
CA LEU A 63 9.87 -20.89 7.36
C LEU A 63 9.26 -19.71 6.59
N THR A 64 9.27 -19.78 5.25
CA THR A 64 8.73 -18.75 4.36
C THR A 64 7.22 -18.63 4.44
N SER A 65 6.47 -19.74 4.62
CA SER A 65 5.01 -19.68 4.77
C SER A 65 4.59 -19.09 6.12
N VAL A 66 5.35 -19.39 7.19
CA VAL A 66 5.15 -18.76 8.51
C VAL A 66 5.43 -17.27 8.45
N LEU A 67 6.55 -16.86 7.87
CA LEU A 67 6.91 -15.45 7.71
C LEU A 67 5.92 -14.72 6.80
N GLY A 68 5.43 -15.37 5.74
CA GLY A 68 4.39 -14.83 4.86
C GLY A 68 3.08 -14.60 5.63
N THR A 69 2.69 -15.54 6.50
CA THR A 69 1.49 -15.42 7.33
C THR A 69 1.61 -14.25 8.32
N ILE A 70 2.76 -14.11 8.98
CA ILE A 70 3.05 -12.94 9.84
C ILE A 70 3.05 -11.65 9.01
N GLY A 71 3.63 -11.68 7.80
CA GLY A 71 3.64 -10.56 6.88
C GLY A 71 2.24 -10.09 6.50
N ILE A 72 1.32 -11.01 6.19
CA ILE A 72 -0.10 -10.70 5.93
C ILE A 72 -0.74 -10.05 7.16
N PHE A 73 -0.49 -10.58 8.36
CA PHE A 73 -1.02 -10.02 9.60
C PHE A 73 -0.55 -8.58 9.82
N LEU A 74 0.76 -8.32 9.70
CA LEU A 74 1.33 -6.98 9.87
C LEU A 74 0.88 -6.00 8.77
N ALA A 75 0.83 -6.46 7.52
CA ALA A 75 0.34 -5.64 6.41
C ALA A 75 -1.13 -5.28 6.58
N SER A 76 -1.94 -6.21 7.10
CA SER A 76 -3.36 -5.95 7.41
C SER A 76 -3.50 -4.84 8.45
N ILE A 77 -2.70 -4.84 9.52
CA ILE A 77 -2.70 -3.75 10.52
C ILE A 77 -2.40 -2.40 9.87
N ASN A 78 -1.41 -2.34 8.98
CA ASN A 78 -1.06 -1.11 8.27
C ASN A 78 -2.21 -0.61 7.37
N ILE A 79 -2.84 -1.51 6.61
CA ILE A 79 -3.99 -1.21 5.74
C ILE A 79 -5.16 -0.69 6.57
N PHE A 80 -5.66 -1.49 7.52
CA PHE A 80 -6.85 -1.14 8.30
C PHE A 80 -6.62 0.11 9.16
N GLY A 81 -5.49 0.17 9.86
CA GLY A 81 -5.14 1.34 10.68
C GLY A 81 -4.95 2.60 9.84
N GLY A 82 -4.21 2.50 8.73
CA GLY A 82 -3.94 3.61 7.82
C GLY A 82 -5.21 4.20 7.21
N PHE A 83 -6.11 3.36 6.67
CA PHE A 83 -7.35 3.84 6.07
C PHE A 83 -8.36 4.35 7.10
N LEU A 84 -8.44 3.75 8.30
CA LEU A 84 -9.34 4.22 9.36
C LEU A 84 -8.92 5.59 9.89
N VAL A 85 -7.62 5.80 10.14
CA VAL A 85 -7.10 7.11 10.58
C VAL A 85 -7.28 8.15 9.49
N THR A 86 -6.96 7.81 8.24
CA THR A 86 -7.17 8.68 7.09
C THR A 86 -8.63 9.13 6.97
N GLN A 87 -9.59 8.21 7.10
CA GLN A 87 -11.01 8.53 7.04
C GLN A 87 -11.39 9.53 8.13
N ARG A 88 -10.95 9.30 9.38
CA ARG A 88 -11.19 10.24 10.50
C ARG A 88 -10.61 11.62 10.23
N MET A 89 -9.41 11.69 9.65
CA MET A 89 -8.78 12.97 9.28
C MET A 89 -9.57 13.69 8.19
N LEU A 90 -10.01 12.98 7.14
CA LEU A 90 -10.78 13.56 6.04
C LEU A 90 -12.19 13.98 6.46
N ASP A 91 -12.80 13.28 7.42
CA ASP A 91 -14.10 13.63 7.98
C ASP A 91 -14.10 14.98 8.67
N MET A 92 -12.96 15.43 9.22
CA MET A 92 -12.81 16.75 9.83
C MET A 92 -12.96 17.91 8.81
N PHE A 93 -12.79 17.63 7.51
CA PHE A 93 -12.97 18.61 6.43
C PHE A 93 -14.41 18.64 5.88
N LYS A 94 -15.25 17.67 6.25
CA LYS A 94 -16.65 17.64 5.82
C LYS A 94 -17.44 18.68 6.62
N LYS A 95 -18.21 19.53 5.92
CA LYS A 95 -19.18 20.41 6.59
C LYS A 95 -20.17 19.55 7.38
N LYS A 96 -20.35 19.82 8.68
CA LYS A 96 -21.41 19.17 9.48
C LYS A 96 -22.74 19.38 8.76
N LYS A 97 -23.43 18.29 8.42
CA LYS A 97 -24.85 18.39 8.03
C LYS A 97 -25.59 19.00 9.22
N LYS A 98 -26.34 20.08 8.96
CA LYS A 98 -27.27 20.67 9.94
C LYS A 98 -28.33 19.66 10.31
#